data_AF-A0A8E2BEK4-F1
#
_entry.id   AF-A0A8E2BEK4-F1
#
_cell.length_a   1.000
_cell.length_b   1.000
_cell.length_c   1.000
_cell.angle_alpha   90.00
_cell.angle_beta   90.00
_cell.angle_gamma   90.00
#
_symmetry.space_group_name_H-M   'P 1'
#
loop_
_entity.id
_entity.type
_entity.pdbx_description
1 polymer ?
#
loop_
_entity_poly.entity_id
_entity_poly.type
_entity_poly.pdbx_seq_one_letter_code
_entity_poly.pdbx_strand_id
1 'polypeptide(L)' 'MSAAPGKPIPAACGDWAAMKAAYRFFDNPRVTQHSVLAGHFAATAASEGPVLLLQDTAEFIYSRAKPGSPPC' A
#
# COMPACT_ATOMS: atom_id res chain seq x y z
N MET A 1 8.46 -0.24 -5.14
CA MET A 1 7.55 -1.40 -5.09
C MET A 1 6.91 -1.72 -6.43
N SER A 2 6.66 -0.74 -7.30
CA SER A 2 6.09 -0.97 -8.65
C SER A 2 6.91 -1.91 -9.55
N ALA A 3 8.21 -2.08 -9.28
CA ALA A 3 9.07 -3.02 -10.02
C ALA A 3 8.88 -4.51 -9.61
N ALA A 4 8.18 -4.80 -8.51
CA ALA A 4 7.96 -6.16 -8.01
C ALA A 4 6.56 -6.32 -7.40
N PRO A 5 5.48 -6.16 -8.18
CA PRO A 5 4.11 -6.26 -7.68
C PRO A 5 3.83 -7.66 -7.13
N GLY A 6 3.06 -7.74 -6.04
CA GLY A 6 2.67 -9.00 -5.38
C GLY A 6 3.78 -9.68 -4.56
N LYS A 7 5.01 -9.16 -4.57
CA LYS A 7 6.10 -9.67 -3.71
C LYS A 7 6.01 -9.04 -2.31
N PRO A 8 6.40 -9.78 -1.25
CA PRO A 8 6.46 -9.23 0.09
C PRO A 8 7.54 -8.15 0.20
N ILE A 9 7.40 -7.23 1.15
CA ILE A 9 8.31 -6.08 1.34
C ILE A 9 9.80 -6.49 1.32
N PRO A 10 10.25 -7.54 2.05
CA PRO A 10 11.65 -7.96 2.02
C PRO A 10 12.15 -8.39 0.63
N ALA A 11 11.29 -9.00 -0.18
CA ALA A 11 11.64 -9.44 -1.53
C ALA A 11 11.53 -8.32 -2.56
N ALA A 12 10.75 -7.28 -2.27
CA ALA A 12 10.60 -6.09 -3.11
C ALA A 12 11.66 -5.00 -2.81
N CYS A 13 12.30 -5.07 -1.63
CA CYS A 13 13.39 -4.19 -1.21
C CYS A 13 14.73 -4.86 -1.55
N GLY A 14 15.58 -4.17 -2.33
CA GLY A 14 16.85 -4.73 -2.79
C GLY A 14 17.89 -4.93 -1.69
N ASP A 15 17.79 -4.17 -0.59
CA ASP A 15 18.69 -4.28 0.55
C ASP A 15 17.98 -4.10 1.89
N TRP A 16 18.72 -4.40 2.96
CA TRP A 16 18.25 -4.35 4.34
C TRP A 16 17.88 -2.95 4.83
N ALA A 17 18.62 -1.92 4.39
CA ALA A 17 18.37 -0.55 4.79
C ALA A 17 17.05 -0.05 4.19
N ALA A 18 16.82 -0.32 2.91
CA ALA A 18 15.59 -0.04 2.20
C ALA A 18 14.40 -0.80 2.80
N MET A 19 14.60 -2.08 3.16
CA MET A 19 13.56 -2.87 3.83
C MET A 19 13.18 -2.28 5.20
N LYS A 20 14.16 -1.93 6.04
CA LYS A 20 13.88 -1.27 7.33
C LYS A 20 13.18 0.08 7.15
N ALA A 21 13.59 0.86 6.15
CA ALA A 21 12.96 2.13 5.85
C ALA A 21 11.50 1.94 5.41
N ALA A 22 11.19 0.93 4.61
CA ALA A 22 9.82 0.61 4.19
C ALA A 22 8.93 0.27 5.39
N TYR A 23 9.38 -0.62 6.29
CA TYR A 23 8.61 -0.94 7.50
C TYR A 23 8.41 0.28 8.41
N ARG A 24 9.45 1.10 8.62
CA ARG A 24 9.34 2.35 9.39
C ARG A 24 8.41 3.36 8.73
N PHE A 25 8.37 3.41 7.40
CA PHE A 25 7.47 4.29 6.66
C PHE A 25 6.01 3.89 6.91
N PHE A 26 5.69 2.59 6.84
CA PHE A 26 4.34 2.09 7.10
C PHE A 26 3.90 2.24 8.57
N ASP A 27 4.84 2.25 9.52
CA ASP A 27 4.59 2.41 10.97
C ASP A 27 4.78 3.87 11.45
N ASN A 28 4.94 4.84 10.54
CA ASN A 28 5.19 6.23 10.93
C ASN A 28 3.87 6.99 11.16
N PRO A 29 3.55 7.45 12.40
CA PRO A 29 2.30 8.14 12.68
C PRO A 29 2.15 9.50 11.99
N ARG A 30 3.25 10.07 11.46
CA ARG A 30 3.21 11.30 10.65
C ARG A 30 2.77 11.05 9.21
N VAL A 31 2.75 9.80 8.75
CA VAL A 31 2.30 9.41 7.42
C VAL A 31 0.87 8.88 7.55
N THR A 32 -0.10 9.58 6.96
CA THR A 32 -1.51 9.19 7.02
C THR A 32 -2.01 8.73 5.66
N GLN A 33 -3.00 7.83 5.63
CA GLN A 33 -3.63 7.39 4.37
C GLN A 33 -4.12 8.59 3.53
N HIS A 34 -4.73 9.57 4.18
CA HIS A 34 -5.21 10.77 3.51
C HIS A 34 -4.08 11.53 2.81
N SER A 35 -2.95 11.73 3.49
CA SER A 35 -1.79 12.44 2.91
C SER A 35 -1.19 11.72 1.71
N VAL A 36 -1.16 10.38 1.72
CA VAL A 36 -0.69 9.58 0.59
C VAL A 36 -1.65 9.67 -0.59
N LEU A 37 -2.97 9.50 -0.35
CA LEU A 37 -3.98 9.54 -1.41
C LEU A 37 -4.20 10.94 -2.00
N ALA A 38 -4.00 12.01 -1.23
CA ALA A 38 -4.21 13.38 -1.70
C ALA A 38 -3.38 13.71 -2.94
N GLY A 39 -2.11 13.31 -2.97
CA GLY A 39 -1.24 13.49 -4.14
C GLY A 39 -1.72 12.70 -5.37
N HIS A 40 -2.22 11.48 -5.15
CA HIS A 40 -2.81 10.68 -6.23
C HIS A 40 -4.11 11.29 -6.77
N PHE A 41 -4.98 11.81 -5.90
CA PHE A 41 -6.20 12.51 -6.35
C PHE A 41 -5.87 13.77 -7.15
N ALA A 42 -4.90 14.58 -6.70
CA ALA A 42 -4.47 15.76 -7.44
C ALA A 42 -3.92 15.38 -8.83
N ALA A 43 -3.12 14.32 -8.92
CA ALA A 43 -2.60 13.82 -10.20
C ALA A 43 -3.71 13.32 -11.13
N THR A 44 -4.70 12.58 -10.61
CA THR A 44 -5.86 12.13 -11.41
C THR A 44 -6.75 13.30 -11.83
N ALA A 45 -6.95 14.31 -10.99
CA ALA A 45 -7.74 15.48 -11.31
C ALA A 45 -7.13 16.36 -12.42
N ALA A 46 -5.82 16.24 -12.65
CA ALA A 46 -5.11 16.91 -13.73
C ALA A 46 -5.26 16.22 -15.11
N SER A 47 -6.09 15.18 -15.22
CA SER A 47 -6.37 14.50 -16.50
C SER A 47 -7.06 15.43 -17.50
N GLU A 48 -6.65 15.38 -18.76
CA GLU A 48 -7.26 16.14 -19.85
C GLU A 48 -8.21 15.29 -20.71
N GLY A 49 -9.23 15.93 -21.29
CA GLY A 49 -10.21 15.29 -22.16
C GLY A 49 -11.42 14.68 -21.43
N PRO A 50 -12.32 13.98 -22.15
CA PRO A 50 -13.48 13.33 -21.56
C PRO A 50 -13.08 12.26 -20.53
N VAL A 51 -13.67 12.31 -19.34
CA VAL A 51 -13.39 11.36 -18.24
C VAL A 51 -14.63 10.50 -17.97
N LEU A 52 -14.41 9.19 -17.85
CA LEU A 52 -15.41 8.24 -17.35
C LEU A 52 -15.14 7.96 -15.87
N LEU A 53 -16.09 8.27 -15.00
CA LEU A 53 -15.99 8.01 -13.56
C LEU A 53 -16.73 6.71 -13.21
N LEU A 54 -15.96 5.63 -13.05
CA LEU A 54 -16.49 4.35 -12.57
C LEU A 54 -16.52 4.35 -11.04
N GLN A 55 -17.63 3.87 -10.46
CA GLN A 55 -17.82 3.75 -9.02
C GLN A 55 -18.31 2.33 -8.70
N ASP A 56 -17.67 1.71 -7.71
CA ASP A 56 -18.01 0.41 -7.14
C ASP A 56 -17.52 0.38 -5.68
N THR A 57 -17.96 -0.58 -4.88
CA THR A 57 -17.53 -0.74 -3.48
C THR A 57 -16.98 -2.14 -3.25
N ALA A 58 -15.79 -2.21 -2.64
CA ALA A 58 -15.12 -3.46 -2.30
C ALA A 58 -14.64 -3.47 -0.84
N GLU A 59 -14.43 -4.66 -0.28
CA GLU A 59 -13.96 -4.86 1.09
C GLU A 59 -12.59 -5.55 1.11
N PHE A 60 -11.71 -5.14 2.04
CA PHE A 60 -10.50 -5.88 2.37
C PHE A 60 -10.73 -6.74 3.61
N ILE A 61 -10.71 -8.06 3.43
CA ILE A 61 -10.90 -9.03 4.51
C ILE A 61 -9.54 -9.58 4.94
N TYR A 62 -9.20 -9.42 6.22
CA TYR A 62 -7.95 -9.93 6.80
C TYR A 62 -8.22 -10.94 7.90
N SER A 63 -7.56 -12.10 7.83
CA SER A 63 -7.44 -13.05 8.94
C SER A 63 -5.97 -13.18 9.32
N ARG A 64 -5.69 -13.23 10.63
CA ARG A 64 -4.33 -13.45 11.15
C ARG A 64 -4.33 -14.69 12.01
N ALA A 65 -3.34 -15.55 11.81
CA ALA A 65 -3.07 -16.64 12.73
C ALA A 65 -2.81 -16.06 14.13
N LYS A 66 -3.38 -16.69 15.16
CA LYS A 66 -3.01 -16.35 16.54
C LYS A 66 -1.57 -16.79 16.76
N PRO A 67 -0.69 -15.94 17.31
CA PRO A 67 0.63 -16.38 17.72
C PRO A 67 0.49 -17.60 18.64
N GLY A 68 1.10 -18.73 18.25
CA GLY A 68 1.06 -19.99 19.02
C GLY A 68 -0.09 -20.95 18.70
N SER A 69 -0.96 -20.68 17.72
CA SER A 69 -1.89 -21.73 17.26
C SER A 69 -1.13 -22.83 16.50
N PRO A 70 -1.48 -24.11 16.70
CA PRO A 70 -0.89 -25.19 15.91
C PRO A 70 -1.20 -24.99 14.41
N PRO A 71 -0.32 -25.47 13.51
CA PRO A 71 -0.66 -25.51 12.08
C PRO A 71 -1.90 -26.38 11.90
N CYS A 72 -2.76 -25.98 10.96
CA CYS A 72 -3.90 -26.76 10.50
C CYS A 72 -3.45 -28.12 9.96
#